data_AF-A0A7S3XN85-F1
#
_entry.id   AF-A0A7S3XN85-F1
#
_cell.length_a   1.000
_cell.length_b   1.000
_cell.length_c   1.000
_cell.angle_alpha   90.00
_cell.angle_beta   90.00
_cell.angle_gamma   90.00
#
_symmetry.space_group_name_H-M   'P 1'
#
loop_
_entity.id
_entity.type
_entity.pdbx_description
1 polymer ?
#
loop_
_entity_poly.entity_id
_entity_poly.type
_entity_poly.pdbx_seq_one_letter_code
_entity_poly.pdbx_strand_id
1 'polypeptide(L)'
;HFDSVLKPFADALGLSCSEYLEKYQRGAVRERRLDLYFLHDQAVRESGHDTSNRLGGRAAALLTVDLNALLYRYETDVADLIRDEFGGRFVDDRGREHTHRGWSARAAARARRVDALLWDEESGTYFDYDLGSSSGATVEGDDGDD
;
A
#
# COMPACT_ATOMS: atom_id res chain seq x y z
N HIS A 1 -10.34 -18.64 11.83
CA HIS A 1 -9.68 -18.15 10.59
C HIS A 1 -8.19 -17.90 10.85
N PHE A 2 -7.82 -17.19 11.92
CA PHE A 2 -6.41 -16.92 12.27
C PHE A 2 -5.79 -17.92 13.25
N ASP A 3 -6.52 -18.97 13.64
CA ASP A 3 -6.15 -19.92 14.68
C ASP A 3 -4.80 -20.59 14.40
N SER A 4 -4.48 -20.91 13.14
CA SER A 4 -3.20 -21.47 12.73
C SER A 4 -2.02 -20.51 12.93
N VAL A 5 -2.26 -19.21 12.80
CA VAL A 5 -1.26 -18.14 12.97
C VAL A 5 -1.07 -17.82 14.46
N LEU A 6 -2.15 -17.83 15.23
CA LEU A 6 -2.15 -17.51 16.66
C LEU A 6 -1.59 -18.66 17.52
N LYS A 7 -1.83 -19.91 17.12
CA LYS A 7 -1.47 -21.12 17.87
C LYS A 7 -0.03 -21.16 18.39
N PRO A 8 1.03 -20.93 17.58
CA PRO A 8 2.39 -20.96 18.09
C PRO A 8 2.67 -19.91 19.19
N PHE A 9 1.98 -18.76 19.16
CA PHE A 9 2.12 -17.72 20.18
C PHE A 9 1.28 -18.01 21.43
N ALA A 10 0.09 -18.57 21.24
CA ALA A 10 -0.78 -19.00 22.32
C ALA A 10 -0.14 -20.15 23.13
N ASP A 11 0.41 -21.15 22.43
CA ASP A 11 1.10 -22.30 23.03
C ASP A 11 2.34 -21.85 23.83
N ALA A 12 3.09 -20.85 23.35
CA ALA A 12 4.26 -20.30 24.04
C ALA A 12 3.92 -19.64 25.40
N LEU A 13 2.68 -19.18 25.58
CA LEU A 13 2.19 -18.60 26.83
C LEU A 13 1.28 -19.56 27.61
N GLY A 14 1.07 -20.79 27.12
CA GLY A 14 0.16 -21.76 27.73
C GLY A 14 -1.30 -21.30 27.73
N LEU A 15 -1.71 -20.47 26.75
CA LEU A 15 -3.05 -19.93 26.62
C LEU A 15 -3.79 -20.62 25.47
N SER A 16 -5.13 -20.63 25.52
CA SER A 16 -5.91 -20.94 24.33
C SER A 16 -5.79 -19.80 23.29
N CYS A 17 -6.02 -20.10 22.01
CA CYS A 17 -6.01 -19.07 20.95
C CYS A 17 -7.00 -17.93 21.23
N SER A 18 -8.16 -18.23 21.84
CA SER A 18 -9.18 -17.24 22.19
C SER A 18 -8.68 -16.30 23.30
N GLU A 19 -8.10 -16.85 24.37
CA GLU A 19 -7.53 -16.06 25.47
C GLU A 19 -6.33 -15.23 25.03
N TYR A 20 -5.49 -15.79 24.15
CA TYR A 20 -4.37 -15.06 23.57
C TYR A 20 -4.88 -13.88 22.73
N LEU A 21 -5.87 -14.10 21.87
CA LEU A 21 -6.46 -13.05 21.03
C LEU A 21 -7.07 -11.92 21.86
N GLU A 22 -7.81 -12.25 22.92
CA GLU A 22 -8.40 -11.24 23.80
C GLU A 22 -7.32 -10.38 24.49
N LYS A 23 -6.25 -11.02 24.99
CA LYS A 23 -5.12 -10.29 25.60
C LYS A 23 -4.36 -9.44 24.59
N TYR A 24 -4.20 -9.94 23.37
CA TYR A 24 -3.56 -9.22 22.27
C TYR A 24 -4.37 -7.97 21.86
N GLN A 25 -5.68 -8.12 21.66
CA GLN A 25 -6.59 -7.01 21.31
C GLN A 25 -6.64 -5.91 22.38
N ARG A 26 -6.53 -6.28 23.65
CA ARG A 26 -6.46 -5.34 24.78
C ARG A 26 -5.08 -4.72 24.98
N GLY A 27 -4.09 -5.11 24.18
CA GLY A 27 -2.69 -4.65 24.27
C GLY A 27 -1.92 -5.19 25.48
N ALA A 28 -2.45 -6.21 26.16
CA ALA A 28 -1.82 -6.85 27.32
C ALA A 28 -0.70 -7.83 26.91
N VAL A 29 -0.73 -8.33 25.67
CA VAL A 29 0.36 -9.07 25.02
C VAL A 29 0.72 -8.32 23.75
N ARG A 30 2.02 -8.12 23.50
CA ARG A 30 2.54 -7.46 22.30
C ARG A 30 3.50 -8.40 21.61
N GLU A 31 3.27 -8.66 20.33
CA GLU A 31 4.09 -9.55 19.54
C GLU A 31 4.31 -8.95 18.16
N ARG A 32 5.51 -8.44 17.92
CA ARG A 32 5.86 -7.69 16.71
C ARG A 32 5.67 -8.50 15.44
N ARG A 33 5.88 -9.81 15.48
CA ARG A 33 5.67 -10.69 14.30
C ARG A 33 4.20 -10.79 13.94
N LEU A 34 3.33 -10.77 14.95
CA LEU A 34 1.89 -10.84 14.77
C LEU A 34 1.32 -9.47 14.35
N ASP A 35 1.87 -8.38 14.89
CA ASP A 35 1.56 -7.01 14.43
C ASP A 35 1.83 -6.86 12.93
N LEU A 36 3.01 -7.31 12.47
CA LEU A 36 3.40 -7.29 11.05
C LEU A 36 2.48 -8.17 10.19
N TYR A 37 2.15 -9.38 10.65
CA TYR A 37 1.24 -10.27 9.94
C TYR A 37 -0.12 -9.60 9.69
N PHE A 38 -0.73 -9.02 10.73
CA PHE A 38 -2.03 -8.35 10.60
C PHE A 38 -1.96 -7.07 9.78
N LEU A 39 -0.84 -6.33 9.84
CA LEU A 39 -0.61 -5.17 8.98
C LEU A 39 -0.63 -5.56 7.49
N HIS A 40 0.08 -6.63 7.11
CA HIS A 40 0.10 -7.11 5.73
C HIS A 40 -1.26 -7.67 5.31
N ASP A 41 -1.94 -8.43 6.18
CA ASP A 41 -3.29 -8.96 5.94
C ASP A 41 -4.33 -7.84 5.72
N GLN A 42 -4.23 -6.72 6.44
CA GLN A 42 -5.04 -5.53 6.20
C GLN A 42 -4.72 -4.88 4.84
N ALA A 43 -3.44 -4.68 4.54
CA ALA A 43 -3.02 -4.07 3.27
C ALA A 43 -3.42 -4.90 2.04
N VAL A 44 -3.46 -6.24 2.14
CA VAL A 44 -3.99 -7.12 1.08
C VAL A 44 -5.49 -6.85 0.84
N ARG A 45 -6.28 -6.69 1.91
CA ARG A 45 -7.72 -6.42 1.75
C ARG A 45 -7.99 -5.02 1.20
N GLU A 46 -7.18 -4.04 1.57
CA GLU A 46 -7.27 -2.67 1.04
C GLU A 46 -6.91 -2.56 -0.44
N SER A 47 -6.05 -3.46 -0.95
CA SER A 47 -5.70 -3.47 -2.38
C SER A 47 -6.81 -4.03 -3.28
N GLY A 48 -7.79 -4.73 -2.71
CA GLY A 48 -8.85 -5.41 -3.45
C GLY A 48 -8.42 -6.72 -4.14
N HIS A 49 -7.17 -7.18 -3.96
CA HIS A 49 -6.61 -8.38 -4.58
C HIS A 49 -6.41 -9.54 -3.56
N ASP A 50 -7.48 -9.88 -2.82
CA ASP A 50 -7.49 -10.94 -1.79
C ASP A 50 -7.86 -12.31 -2.39
N THR A 51 -7.03 -13.37 -2.38
CA THR A 51 -5.61 -13.50 -2.02
C THR A 51 -4.75 -13.77 -3.26
N SER A 52 -3.96 -12.79 -3.72
CA SER A 52 -2.89 -13.03 -4.70
C SER A 52 -1.53 -13.25 -4.02
N ASN A 53 -0.73 -14.18 -4.54
CA ASN A 53 0.67 -14.42 -4.12
C ASN A 53 1.57 -13.17 -4.29
N ARG A 54 1.14 -12.21 -5.10
CA ARG A 54 1.77 -10.89 -5.26
C ARG A 54 1.88 -10.16 -3.92
N LEU A 55 0.83 -10.19 -3.09
CA LEU A 55 0.68 -9.33 -1.92
C LEU A 55 0.87 -10.06 -0.57
N GLY A 56 0.81 -11.39 -0.56
CA GLY A 56 0.90 -12.21 0.65
C GLY A 56 2.14 -11.92 1.49
N GLY A 57 1.94 -11.44 2.72
CA GLY A 57 3.01 -11.24 3.72
C GLY A 57 3.97 -10.07 3.48
N ARG A 58 3.77 -9.29 2.40
CA ARG A 58 4.62 -8.13 2.05
C ARG A 58 3.86 -6.89 1.57
N ALA A 59 2.54 -6.94 1.42
CA ALA A 59 1.71 -5.84 0.88
C ALA A 59 2.04 -4.44 1.44
N ALA A 60 2.10 -4.28 2.76
CA ALA A 60 2.46 -3.00 3.39
C ALA A 60 3.89 -2.48 3.10
N ALA A 61 4.77 -3.32 2.56
CA ALA A 61 6.13 -2.96 2.15
C ALA A 61 6.26 -2.74 0.62
N LEU A 62 5.19 -2.96 -0.15
CA LEU A 62 5.20 -2.80 -1.60
C LEU A 62 4.75 -1.40 -2.02
N LEU A 63 5.55 -0.74 -2.85
CA LEU A 63 5.11 0.39 -3.66
C LEU A 63 4.47 -0.16 -4.93
N THR A 64 3.15 -0.34 -4.92
CA THR A 64 2.47 -0.96 -6.04
C THR A 64 2.31 -0.02 -7.24
N VAL A 65 2.40 -0.60 -8.44
CA VAL A 65 2.13 0.11 -9.71
C VAL A 65 0.69 0.63 -9.70
N ASP A 66 -0.25 -0.22 -9.32
CA ASP A 66 -1.70 0.04 -9.36
C ASP A 66 -2.07 1.29 -8.54
N LEU A 67 -1.61 1.36 -7.29
CA LEU A 67 -1.89 2.51 -6.42
C LEU A 67 -1.26 3.79 -6.96
N ASN A 68 -0.03 3.72 -7.49
CA ASN A 68 0.63 4.89 -8.04
C ASN A 68 -0.02 5.37 -9.33
N ALA A 69 -0.52 4.47 -10.18
CA ALA A 69 -1.27 4.82 -11.37
C ALA A 69 -2.60 5.54 -11.01
N LEU A 70 -3.33 5.03 -10.02
CA LEU A 70 -4.55 5.67 -9.52
C LEU A 70 -4.24 7.04 -8.91
N LEU A 71 -3.21 7.16 -8.09
CA LEU A 71 -2.83 8.44 -7.50
C LEU A 71 -2.39 9.47 -8.54
N TYR A 72 -1.68 9.05 -9.59
CA TYR A 72 -1.35 9.92 -10.73
C TYR A 72 -2.64 10.46 -11.36
N ARG A 73 -3.61 9.58 -11.61
CA ARG A 73 -4.90 9.97 -12.19
C ARG A 73 -5.66 10.95 -11.31
N TYR A 74 -5.70 10.72 -10.00
CA TYR A 74 -6.34 11.65 -9.06
C TYR A 74 -5.64 13.02 -9.06
N GLU A 75 -4.31 13.04 -9.09
CA GLU A 75 -3.54 14.29 -9.12
C GLU A 75 -3.79 15.09 -10.40
N THR A 76 -3.91 14.43 -11.56
CA THR A 76 -4.26 15.09 -12.83
C THR A 76 -5.71 15.58 -12.82
N ASP A 77 -6.66 14.76 -12.38
CA ASP A 77 -8.08 15.13 -12.35
C ASP A 77 -8.33 16.31 -11.39
N VAL A 78 -7.66 16.34 -10.23
CA VAL A 78 -7.72 17.48 -9.31
C VAL A 78 -7.08 18.74 -9.93
N ALA A 79 -5.98 18.60 -10.66
CA ALA A 79 -5.36 19.74 -11.34
C ALA A 79 -6.31 20.34 -12.40
N ASP A 80 -6.95 19.49 -13.20
CA ASP A 80 -7.92 19.89 -14.23
C ASP A 80 -9.15 20.55 -13.59
N LEU A 81 -9.72 19.95 -12.54
CA LEU A 81 -10.83 20.53 -11.78
C LEU A 81 -10.50 21.93 -11.26
N ILE A 82 -9.34 22.11 -10.63
CA ILE A 82 -8.91 23.42 -10.10
C ILE A 82 -8.72 24.44 -11.23
N ARG A 83 -8.19 24.01 -12.38
CA ARG A 83 -8.02 24.87 -13.55
C ARG A 83 -9.37 25.34 -14.09
N ASP A 84 -10.27 24.39 -14.34
CA ASP A 84 -11.47 24.61 -15.16
C ASP A 84 -12.62 25.21 -14.33
N GLU A 85 -12.80 24.77 -13.08
CA GLU A 85 -13.91 25.20 -12.23
C GLU A 85 -13.55 26.30 -11.22
N PHE A 86 -12.26 26.45 -10.89
CA PHE A 86 -11.79 27.36 -9.83
C PHE A 86 -10.78 28.42 -10.33
N GLY A 87 -10.69 28.63 -11.65
CA GLY A 87 -9.79 29.65 -12.22
C GLY A 87 -8.30 29.42 -11.89
N GLY A 88 -7.92 28.17 -11.63
CA GLY A 88 -6.55 27.76 -11.36
C GLY A 88 -6.11 27.81 -9.89
N ARG A 89 -6.98 28.22 -8.95
CA ARG A 89 -6.67 28.35 -7.52
C ARG A 89 -7.90 28.04 -6.66
N PHE A 90 -7.74 27.14 -5.69
CA PHE A 90 -8.77 26.73 -4.74
C PHE A 90 -8.23 26.85 -3.31
N VAL A 91 -9.04 27.32 -2.36
CA VAL A 91 -8.69 27.35 -0.93
C VAL A 91 -9.72 26.52 -0.19
N ASP A 92 -9.27 25.52 0.55
CA ASP A 92 -10.16 24.62 1.28
C ASP A 92 -10.69 25.23 2.59
N ASP A 93 -11.58 24.50 3.26
CA ASP A 93 -12.21 24.86 4.53
C ASP A 93 -11.21 25.08 5.68
N ARG A 94 -9.99 24.54 5.55
CA ARG A 94 -8.89 24.71 6.50
C ARG A 94 -7.94 25.85 6.12
N GLY A 95 -8.27 26.61 5.07
CA GLY A 95 -7.45 27.70 4.57
C GLY A 95 -6.21 27.25 3.79
N ARG A 96 -6.12 25.98 3.38
CA ARG A 96 -4.99 25.50 2.57
C ARG A 96 -5.22 25.83 1.11
N GLU A 97 -4.20 26.40 0.50
CA GLU A 97 -4.21 26.74 -0.91
C GLU A 97 -3.80 25.56 -1.78
N HIS A 98 -4.59 25.33 -2.83
CA HIS A 98 -4.38 24.35 -3.87
C HIS A 98 -4.37 25.07 -5.22
N THR A 99 -3.37 24.79 -6.05
CA THR A 99 -3.27 25.37 -7.39
C THR A 99 -3.15 24.27 -8.43
N HIS A 100 -3.73 24.47 -9.62
CA HIS A 100 -3.61 23.48 -10.70
C HIS A 100 -2.15 23.16 -10.98
N ARG A 101 -1.26 24.17 -11.00
CA ARG A 101 0.19 23.98 -11.19
C ARG A 101 0.81 23.12 -10.11
N GLY A 102 0.43 23.31 -8.84
CA GLY A 102 0.93 22.51 -7.74
C GLY A 102 0.55 21.04 -7.88
N TRP A 103 -0.70 20.77 -8.28
CA TRP A 103 -1.18 19.41 -8.52
C TRP A 103 -0.56 18.77 -9.77
N SER A 104 -0.43 19.51 -10.89
CA SER A 104 0.29 19.03 -12.08
C SER A 104 1.75 18.71 -11.77
N ALA A 105 2.43 19.51 -10.94
CA ALA A 105 3.80 19.26 -10.53
C ALA A 105 3.93 17.98 -9.68
N ARG A 106 2.94 17.68 -8.83
CA ARG A 106 2.86 16.44 -8.04
C ARG A 106 2.69 15.23 -8.95
N ALA A 107 1.74 15.28 -9.89
CA ALA A 107 1.53 14.22 -10.88
C ALA A 107 2.81 13.94 -11.68
N ALA A 108 3.47 14.99 -12.18
CA ALA A 108 4.72 14.86 -12.93
C ALA A 108 5.87 14.30 -12.06
N ALA A 109 5.94 14.68 -10.78
CA ALA A 109 6.92 14.11 -9.86
C ALA A 109 6.65 12.64 -9.55
N ARG A 110 5.38 12.23 -9.48
CA ARG A 110 4.99 10.83 -9.31
C ARG A 110 5.38 10.01 -10.54
N ALA A 111 5.01 10.45 -11.74
CA ALA A 111 5.35 9.77 -12.98
C ALA A 111 6.87 9.51 -13.06
N ARG A 112 7.71 10.54 -12.84
CA ARG A 112 9.17 10.37 -12.81
C ARG A 112 9.67 9.36 -11.76
N ARG A 113 9.01 9.25 -10.61
CA ARG A 113 9.40 8.28 -9.57
C ARG A 113 8.93 6.87 -9.91
N VAL A 114 7.76 6.73 -10.53
CA VAL A 114 7.25 5.46 -11.03
C VAL A 114 8.18 4.94 -12.14
N ASP A 115 8.53 5.79 -13.11
CA ASP A 115 9.49 5.45 -14.16
C ASP A 115 10.88 5.10 -13.58
N ALA A 116 11.30 5.77 -12.51
CA ALA A 116 12.62 5.50 -11.92
C ALA A 116 12.69 4.26 -11.03
N LEU A 117 11.58 3.84 -10.43
CA LEU A 117 11.55 2.79 -9.40
C LEU A 117 10.84 1.52 -9.84
N LEU A 118 9.83 1.66 -10.71
CA LEU A 118 8.91 0.60 -11.05
C LEU A 118 9.07 0.13 -12.51
N TRP A 119 9.59 0.97 -13.41
CA TRP A 119 9.82 0.58 -14.81
C TRP A 119 11.05 -0.31 -14.95
N ASP A 120 10.89 -1.42 -15.67
CA ASP A 120 11.96 -2.30 -16.07
C ASP A 120 12.11 -2.30 -17.59
N GLU A 121 13.25 -1.80 -18.08
CA GLU A 121 13.50 -1.61 -19.52
C GLU A 121 13.67 -2.95 -20.27
N GLU A 122 14.17 -3.99 -19.60
CA GLU A 122 14.43 -5.29 -20.21
C GLU A 122 13.13 -6.03 -20.53
N SER A 123 12.21 -6.08 -19.57
CA SER A 123 10.86 -6.65 -19.72
C SER A 123 9.88 -5.72 -20.42
N GLY A 124 10.14 -4.40 -20.42
CA GLY A 124 9.26 -3.40 -21.01
C GLY A 124 7.94 -3.22 -20.25
N THR A 125 7.94 -3.50 -18.94
CA THR A 125 6.76 -3.38 -18.08
C THR A 125 7.08 -2.72 -16.73
N TYR A 126 6.05 -2.47 -15.93
CA TYR A 126 6.16 -1.94 -14.58
C TYR A 126 5.97 -3.04 -13.54
N PHE A 127 6.83 -3.04 -12.52
CA PHE A 127 6.79 -3.96 -11.39
C PHE A 127 6.64 -3.23 -10.06
N ASP A 128 6.05 -3.91 -9.08
CA ASP A 128 5.95 -3.36 -7.73
C ASP A 128 7.35 -3.33 -7.09
N TYR A 129 7.63 -2.29 -6.29
CA TYR A 129 8.92 -2.16 -5.62
C TYR A 129 8.82 -2.54 -4.14
N ASP A 130 9.62 -3.51 -3.72
CA ASP A 130 9.67 -3.97 -2.32
C ASP A 130 10.67 -3.17 -1.49
N LEU A 131 10.14 -2.34 -0.58
CA LEU A 131 10.92 -1.51 0.34
C LEU A 131 11.63 -2.31 1.44
N GLY A 132 11.24 -3.57 1.67
CA GLY A 132 11.78 -4.44 2.72
C GLY A 132 12.97 -5.29 2.27
N SER A 133 13.22 -5.41 0.96
CA SER A 133 14.37 -6.15 0.43
C SER A 133 15.64 -5.32 0.55
N SER A 134 16.72 -5.91 1.08
CA SER A 134 18.04 -5.28 1.22
C SER A 134 18.66 -4.81 -0.11
N SER A 135 18.03 -5.18 -1.24
CA SER A 135 18.46 -4.86 -2.60
C SER A 135 17.42 -4.09 -3.41
N GLY A 136 16.25 -3.76 -2.85
CA GLY A 136 15.17 -3.06 -3.60
C GLY A 136 14.67 -3.88 -4.80
N ALA A 137 14.28 -5.13 -4.55
CA ALA A 137 13.88 -6.05 -5.60
C ALA A 137 12.48 -5.70 -6.15
N THR A 138 12.35 -5.71 -7.47
CA THR A 138 11.08 -5.63 -8.19
C THR A 138 10.34 -6.96 -8.08
N VAL A 139 9.02 -6.89 -7.89
CA VAL A 139 8.13 -8.06 -7.76
C VAL A 139 7.15 -8.04 -8.93
N GLU A 140 7.14 -9.12 -9.70
CA GLU A 140 6.16 -9.29 -10.77
C GLU A 140 4.74 -9.41 -10.20
N GLY A 141 3.81 -8.71 -10.84
CA GLY A 141 2.40 -8.97 -10.64
C GLY A 141 2.05 -10.29 -11.31
N ASP A 142 1.43 -11.20 -10.57
CA ASP A 142 0.87 -12.43 -11.12
C ASP A 142 -0.31 -12.05 -12.02
N ASP A 143 -0.05 -11.92 -13.32
CA ASP A 143 -1.09 -11.90 -14.35
C ASP A 143 -1.73 -13.29 -14.33
N GLY A 144 -2.86 -13.39 -13.64
CA GLY A 144 -3.65 -14.61 -13.61
C GLY A 144 -4.03 -14.99 -15.04
N ASP A 145 -3.29 -15.94 -15.61
CA ASP A 145 -3.78 -16.80 -16.69
C ASP A 145 -4.93 -17.63 -16.10
N ASP A 146 -6.16 -17.18 -16.36
CA ASP A 146 -7.37 -17.99 -16.31
C ASP A 146 -8.11 -17.86 -17.65
#